data_AF-A0A356P7M3-F1
#
_entry.id   AF-A0A356P7M3-F1
#
_cell.length_a   1.000
_cell.length_b   1.000
_cell.length_c   1.000
_cell.angle_alpha   90.00
_cell.angle_beta   90.00
_cell.angle_gamma   90.00
#
_symmetry.space_group_name_H-M   'P 1'
#
loop_
_entity.id
_entity.type
_entity.pdbx_description
1 polymer ?
#
loop_
_entity_poly.entity_id
_entity_poly.type
_entity_poly.pdbx_seq_one_letter_code
_entity_poly.pdbx_strand_id
1 'polypeptide(L)'
;MSEVLQNLNDNLKQQVTLYEELNHLEREKQRALIKNNLLEIELITARQEPLLQGASRLEKERLLWAEHIGRDFGKAPEDLTLAELAEHFPLLEEVRLDLDRVVGQLQEIHELNAQLLQQGMKVVEFTVGMLTHQEKNVYARPSKKDNEGNQNLHLLDRRI
;
A
#
# COMPACT_ATOMS: atom_id res chain seq x y z
N MET A 1 -35.83 -9.33 10.91
CA MET A 1 -34.95 -8.35 11.59
C MET A 1 -33.82 -9.04 12.37
N SER A 2 -34.11 -9.90 13.37
CA SER A 2 -33.05 -10.57 14.16
C SER A 2 -32.09 -11.45 13.34
N GLU A 3 -32.58 -12.19 12.35
CA GLU A 3 -31.74 -13.08 11.52
C GLU A 3 -30.83 -12.30 10.56
N VAL A 4 -31.34 -11.22 9.96
CA VAL A 4 -30.55 -10.33 9.08
C VAL A 4 -29.42 -9.66 9.86
N LEU A 5 -29.70 -9.20 11.08
CA LEU A 5 -28.72 -8.58 11.96
C LEU A 5 -27.63 -9.58 12.40
N GLN A 6 -28.01 -10.83 12.68
CA GLN A 6 -27.07 -11.90 13.00
C GLN A 6 -26.18 -12.23 11.79
N ASN A 7 -26.76 -12.35 10.59
CA ASN A 7 -26.00 -12.60 9.36
C ASN A 7 -25.02 -11.47 9.04
N LEU A 8 -25.42 -10.21 9.27
CA LEU A 8 -24.52 -9.07 9.15
C LEU A 8 -23.36 -9.17 10.16
N ASN A 9 -23.64 -9.46 11.43
CA ASN A 9 -22.60 -9.61 12.44
C ASN A 9 -21.61 -10.73 12.08
N ASP A 10 -22.11 -11.88 11.63
CA ASP A 10 -21.26 -13.02 11.23
C ASP A 10 -20.43 -12.68 9.99
N ASN A 11 -20.99 -11.97 9.02
CA ASN A 11 -20.25 -11.45 7.87
C ASN A 11 -19.12 -10.50 8.30
N LEU A 12 -19.39 -9.56 9.21
CA LEU A 12 -18.39 -8.62 9.72
C LEU A 12 -17.27 -9.35 10.49
N LYS A 13 -17.60 -10.37 11.29
CA LYS A 13 -16.59 -11.22 11.97
C LYS A 13 -15.70 -11.98 10.99
N GLN A 14 -16.27 -12.44 9.87
CA GLN A 14 -15.49 -13.05 8.79
C GLN A 14 -14.56 -12.03 8.12
N GLN A 15 -15.02 -10.79 7.92
CA GLN A 15 -14.17 -9.71 7.41
C GLN A 15 -13.01 -9.40 8.35
N VAL A 16 -13.26 -9.33 9.67
CA VAL A 16 -12.19 -9.15 10.69
C VAL A 16 -11.13 -10.22 10.54
N THR A 17 -11.52 -11.50 10.55
CA THR A 17 -10.59 -12.64 10.43
C THR A 17 -9.75 -12.53 9.16
N LEU A 18 -10.38 -12.18 8.03
CA LEU A 18 -9.69 -12.05 6.75
C LEU A 18 -8.70 -10.88 6.77
N TYR A 19 -9.09 -9.73 7.32
CA TYR A 19 -8.20 -8.58 7.42
C TYR A 19 -7.05 -8.81 8.42
N GLU A 20 -7.24 -9.63 9.45
CA GLU A 20 -6.15 -10.07 10.34
C GLU A 20 -5.14 -10.95 9.61
N GLU A 21 -5.61 -11.85 8.75
CA GLU A 21 -4.73 -12.66 7.89
C GLU A 21 -3.98 -11.80 6.88
N LEU A 22 -4.65 -10.83 6.24
CA LEU A 22 -3.99 -9.86 5.36
C LEU A 22 -2.94 -9.02 6.10
N ASN A 23 -3.23 -8.60 7.33
CA ASN A 23 -2.26 -7.90 8.18
C ASN A 23 -1.03 -8.76 8.46
N HIS A 24 -1.20 -10.06 8.72
CA HIS A 24 -0.09 -10.97 8.89
C HIS A 24 0.79 -11.01 7.63
N LEU A 25 0.18 -11.19 6.46
CA LEU A 25 0.90 -11.23 5.18
C LEU A 25 1.59 -9.90 4.86
N GLU A 26 0.97 -8.75 5.13
CA GLU A 26 1.61 -7.43 4.96
C GLU A 26 2.82 -7.25 5.89
N ARG A 27 2.79 -7.79 7.11
CA ARG A 27 3.98 -7.80 8.00
C ARG A 27 5.07 -8.73 7.48
N GLU A 28 4.72 -9.88 6.92
CA GLU A 28 5.71 -10.76 6.27
C GLU A 28 6.33 -10.08 5.05
N LYS A 29 5.49 -9.41 4.24
CA LYS A 29 5.92 -8.64 3.07
C LYS A 29 6.89 -7.54 3.47
N GLN A 30 6.61 -6.82 4.55
CA GLN A 30 7.51 -5.81 5.10
C GLN A 30 8.91 -6.39 5.42
N ARG A 31 8.97 -7.57 6.05
CA ARG A 31 10.25 -8.23 6.35
C ARG A 31 10.98 -8.65 5.08
N ALA A 32 10.25 -9.16 4.08
CA ALA A 32 10.81 -9.55 2.79
C ALA A 32 11.35 -8.34 2.01
N LEU A 33 10.65 -7.20 2.06
CA LEU A 33 11.09 -5.92 1.50
C LEU A 33 12.39 -5.43 2.12
N ILE A 34 12.49 -5.44 3.45
CA ILE A 34 13.72 -5.05 4.16
C ILE A 34 14.91 -5.94 3.76
N LYS A 35 14.66 -7.23 3.52
CA LYS A 35 15.68 -8.19 3.07
C LYS A 35 15.96 -8.13 1.57
N ASN A 36 15.23 -7.33 0.80
CA ASN A 36 15.23 -7.32 -0.68
C ASN A 36 15.02 -8.72 -1.29
N ASN A 37 14.18 -9.55 -0.67
CA ASN A 37 13.92 -10.91 -1.14
C ASN A 37 12.74 -10.93 -2.13
N LEU A 38 13.05 -10.77 -3.43
CA LEU A 38 12.03 -10.68 -4.48
C LEU A 38 11.11 -11.91 -4.53
N LEU A 39 11.68 -13.12 -4.39
CA LEU A 39 10.92 -14.37 -4.43
C LEU A 39 9.90 -14.46 -3.28
N GLU A 40 10.29 -14.03 -2.09
CA GLU A 40 9.39 -14.03 -0.92
C GLU A 40 8.29 -12.98 -1.08
N ILE A 41 8.60 -11.81 -1.65
CA ILE A 41 7.60 -10.78 -1.97
C ILE A 41 6.56 -11.30 -2.98
N GLU A 42 7.00 -11.99 -4.04
CA GLU A 42 6.11 -12.59 -5.04
C GLU A 42 5.21 -13.66 -4.44
N LEU A 43 5.77 -14.59 -3.66
CA LEU A 43 5.01 -15.64 -2.98
C LEU A 43 3.97 -15.09 -2.01
N ILE A 44 4.32 -14.05 -1.25
CA ILE A 44 3.37 -13.40 -0.32
C ILE A 44 2.27 -12.71 -1.11
N THR A 45 2.61 -12.00 -2.18
CA THR A 45 1.62 -11.30 -3.02
C THR A 45 0.62 -12.28 -3.62
N ALA A 46 1.07 -13.44 -4.11
CA ALA A 46 0.18 -14.50 -4.61
C ALA A 46 -0.77 -15.06 -3.54
N ARG A 47 -0.36 -15.06 -2.27
CA ARG A 47 -1.24 -15.46 -1.14
C ARG A 47 -2.25 -14.38 -0.76
N GLN A 48 -1.95 -13.11 -1.03
CA GLN A 48 -2.88 -11.99 -0.76
C GLN A 48 -4.05 -11.97 -1.75
N GLU A 49 -3.83 -12.35 -3.02
CA GLU A 49 -4.87 -12.35 -4.07
C GLU A 49 -6.17 -13.06 -3.69
N PRO A 50 -6.17 -14.34 -3.24
CA PRO A 50 -7.42 -15.02 -2.86
C PRO A 50 -8.10 -14.37 -1.65
N LEU A 51 -7.34 -13.80 -0.72
CA LEU A 51 -7.90 -13.09 0.44
C LEU A 51 -8.59 -11.81 -0.02
N LEU A 52 -8.00 -11.04 -0.93
CA LEU A 52 -8.64 -9.84 -1.50
C LEU A 52 -9.92 -10.19 -2.26
N GLN A 53 -9.96 -11.31 -2.97
CA GLN A 53 -11.19 -11.81 -3.60
C GLN A 53 -12.25 -12.16 -2.56
N GLY A 54 -11.85 -12.82 -1.47
CA GLY A 54 -12.72 -13.11 -0.32
C GLY A 54 -13.28 -11.84 0.32
N ALA A 55 -12.45 -10.83 0.54
CA ALA A 55 -12.86 -9.53 1.08
C ALA A 55 -13.88 -8.85 0.17
N SER A 56 -13.65 -8.85 -1.15
CA SER A 56 -14.60 -8.29 -2.11
C SER A 56 -15.95 -9.01 -2.09
N ARG A 57 -15.96 -10.34 -1.91
CA ARG A 57 -17.21 -11.10 -1.77
C ARG A 57 -17.95 -10.73 -0.48
N LEU A 58 -17.24 -10.72 0.66
CA LEU A 58 -17.83 -10.37 1.94
C LEU A 58 -18.37 -8.94 1.97
N GLU A 59 -17.71 -8.01 1.29
CA GLU A 59 -18.18 -6.63 1.20
C GLU A 59 -19.47 -6.51 0.38
N LYS A 60 -19.60 -7.27 -0.72
CA LYS A 60 -20.86 -7.34 -1.46
C LYS A 60 -22.00 -7.90 -0.61
N GLU A 61 -21.73 -8.95 0.17
CA GLU A 61 -22.70 -9.50 1.12
C GLU A 61 -23.07 -8.48 2.21
N ARG A 62 -22.10 -7.74 2.75
CA ARG A 62 -22.34 -6.67 3.72
C ARG A 62 -23.27 -5.59 3.16
N LEU A 63 -23.05 -5.16 1.92
CA LEU A 63 -23.89 -4.17 1.24
C LEU A 63 -25.32 -4.69 1.05
N LEU A 64 -25.51 -5.96 0.70
CA LEU A 64 -26.84 -6.56 0.60
C LEU A 64 -27.57 -6.55 1.95
N TRP A 65 -26.88 -6.85 3.04
CA TRP A 65 -27.49 -6.77 4.38
C TRP A 65 -27.78 -5.34 4.80
N ALA A 66 -26.88 -4.39 4.49
CA ALA A 66 -27.08 -2.97 4.73
C ALA A 66 -28.28 -2.41 3.95
N GLU A 67 -28.52 -2.86 2.71
CA GLU A 67 -29.72 -2.51 1.94
C GLU A 67 -31.00 -2.99 2.61
N HIS A 68 -31.02 -4.23 3.10
CA HIS A 68 -32.18 -4.78 3.79
C HIS A 68 -32.51 -3.99 5.07
N ILE A 69 -31.48 -3.63 5.83
CA ILE A 69 -31.65 -2.83 7.05
C ILE A 69 -32.00 -1.37 6.70
N GLY A 70 -31.36 -0.78 5.69
CA GLY A 70 -31.61 0.59 5.25
C GLY A 70 -33.06 0.85 4.83
N ARG A 71 -33.73 -0.14 4.23
CA ARG A 71 -35.18 -0.07 3.95
C ARG A 71 -36.02 0.10 5.21
N ASP A 72 -35.64 -0.54 6.32
CA ASP A 72 -36.35 -0.44 7.60
C ASP A 72 -36.08 0.92 8.28
N PHE A 73 -34.92 1.53 8.02
CA PHE A 73 -34.52 2.85 8.55
C PHE A 73 -34.81 4.03 7.61
N GLY A 74 -35.28 3.78 6.38
CA GLY A 74 -35.52 4.81 5.36
C GLY A 74 -34.25 5.50 4.83
N LYS A 75 -33.07 4.88 4.99
CA LYS A 75 -31.77 5.41 4.55
C LYS A 75 -31.20 4.59 3.39
N ALA A 76 -30.39 5.23 2.55
CA ALA A 76 -29.62 4.53 1.55
C ALA A 76 -28.54 3.64 2.22
N PRO A 77 -28.21 2.48 1.64
CA PRO A 77 -27.19 1.56 2.18
C PRO A 77 -25.80 2.20 2.30
N GLU A 78 -25.47 3.15 1.43
CA GLU A 78 -24.19 3.87 1.40
C GLU A 78 -24.05 4.86 2.57
N ASP A 79 -25.17 5.44 3.02
CA ASP A 79 -25.22 6.40 4.12
C ASP A 79 -25.32 5.71 5.49
N LEU A 80 -25.57 4.39 5.49
CA LEU A 80 -25.74 3.61 6.71
C LEU A 80 -24.37 3.20 7.26
N THR A 81 -23.83 4.01 8.16
CA THR A 81 -22.52 3.73 8.78
C THR A 81 -22.64 2.63 9.84
N LEU A 82 -21.56 1.85 10.01
CA LEU A 82 -21.51 0.83 11.06
C LEU A 82 -21.61 1.43 12.47
N ALA A 83 -21.16 2.68 12.64
CA ALA A 83 -21.29 3.44 13.88
C ALA A 83 -22.75 3.71 14.22
N GLU A 84 -23.55 4.21 13.27
CA GLU A 84 -24.99 4.41 13.46
C GLU A 84 -25.73 3.10 13.75
N LEU A 85 -25.35 2.01 13.08
CA LEU A 85 -25.93 0.70 13.36
C LEU A 85 -25.59 0.19 14.76
N ALA A 86 -24.38 0.44 15.26
CA ALA A 86 -23.96 0.03 16.59
C ALA A 86 -24.67 0.82 17.70
N GLU A 87 -25.07 2.07 17.46
CA GLU A 87 -25.90 2.85 18.40
C GLU A 87 -27.27 2.21 18.62
N HIS A 88 -27.86 1.64 17.57
CA HIS A 88 -29.16 0.96 17.63
C HIS A 88 -29.04 -0.53 18.02
N PHE A 89 -27.93 -1.17 17.69
CA PHE A 89 -27.69 -2.59 17.89
C PHE A 89 -26.35 -2.83 18.59
N PRO A 90 -26.33 -2.88 19.94
CA PRO A 90 -25.11 -3.03 20.73
C PRO A 90 -24.27 -4.27 20.39
N LEU A 91 -24.87 -5.30 19.78
CA LEU A 91 -24.16 -6.52 19.36
C LEU A 91 -23.11 -6.27 18.27
N LEU A 92 -23.22 -5.16 17.52
CA LEU A 92 -22.30 -4.80 16.44
C LEU A 92 -21.11 -3.97 16.95
N GLU A 93 -21.16 -3.47 18.19
CA GLU A 93 -20.13 -2.57 18.71
C GLU A 93 -18.77 -3.26 18.86
N GLU A 94 -18.76 -4.51 19.32
CA GLU A 94 -17.53 -5.32 19.42
C GLU A 94 -16.87 -5.50 18.04
N VAL A 95 -17.65 -5.93 17.04
CA VAL A 95 -17.12 -6.17 15.69
C VAL A 95 -16.70 -4.88 15.00
N ARG A 96 -17.37 -3.76 15.31
CA ARG A 96 -17.01 -2.42 14.79
C ARG A 96 -15.62 -2.03 15.29
N LEU A 97 -15.37 -2.14 16.59
CA LEU A 97 -14.08 -1.82 17.19
C LEU A 97 -12.96 -2.71 16.64
N ASP A 98 -13.24 -4.00 16.42
CA ASP A 98 -12.29 -4.91 15.81
C ASP A 98 -11.99 -4.55 14.35
N LEU A 99 -13.01 -4.23 13.55
CA LEU A 99 -12.80 -3.77 12.18
C LEU A 99 -12.00 -2.48 12.12
N ASP A 100 -12.34 -1.47 12.92
CA ASP A 100 -11.62 -0.20 12.98
C ASP A 100 -10.14 -0.43 13.32
N ARG A 101 -9.86 -1.29 14.30
CA ARG A 101 -8.49 -1.68 14.68
C ARG A 101 -7.75 -2.37 13.54
N VAL A 102 -8.34 -3.40 12.95
CA VAL A 102 -7.65 -4.26 11.97
C VAL A 102 -7.45 -3.53 10.65
N VAL A 103 -8.43 -2.74 10.21
CA VAL A 103 -8.32 -1.92 8.99
C VAL A 103 -7.30 -0.79 9.19
N GLY A 104 -7.30 -0.13 10.35
CA GLY A 104 -6.31 0.90 10.65
C GLY A 104 -4.88 0.37 10.63
N GLN A 105 -4.65 -0.81 11.24
CA GLN A 105 -3.35 -1.49 11.18
C GLN A 105 -2.94 -1.87 9.75
N LEU A 106 -3.90 -2.32 8.93
CA LEU A 106 -3.64 -2.71 7.56
C LEU A 106 -3.23 -1.52 6.71
N GLN A 107 -3.91 -0.38 6.87
CA GLN A 107 -3.57 0.87 6.20
C GLN A 107 -2.17 1.34 6.56
N GLU A 108 -1.84 1.38 7.86
CA GLU A 108 -0.51 1.81 8.32
C GLU A 108 0.61 0.95 7.74
N ILE A 109 0.48 -0.38 7.81
CA ILE A 109 1.52 -1.30 7.31
C ILE A 109 1.62 -1.22 5.79
N HIS A 110 0.49 -1.10 5.09
CA HIS A 110 0.49 -0.98 3.64
C HIS A 110 1.18 0.31 3.16
N GLU A 111 0.92 1.45 3.83
CA GLU A 111 1.59 2.72 3.54
C GLU A 111 3.10 2.63 3.77
N LEU A 112 3.53 2.01 4.88
CA LEU A 112 4.95 1.78 5.15
C LEU A 112 5.60 0.90 4.07
N ASN A 113 4.93 -0.17 3.66
CA ASN A 113 5.42 -1.06 2.60
C ASN A 113 5.52 -0.35 1.25
N ALA A 114 4.55 0.51 0.92
CA ALA A 114 4.60 1.34 -0.28
C ALA A 114 5.78 2.32 -0.26
N GLN A 115 6.06 2.94 0.90
CA GLN A 115 7.22 3.82 1.07
C GLN A 115 8.54 3.06 0.92
N LEU A 116 8.66 1.86 1.49
CA LEU A 116 9.85 1.01 1.34
C LEU A 116 10.11 0.65 -0.13
N LEU A 117 9.06 0.29 -0.87
CA LEU A 117 9.15 0.03 -2.31
C LEU A 117 9.61 1.26 -3.08
N GLN A 118 9.02 2.43 -2.81
CA GLN A 118 9.41 3.69 -3.45
C GLN A 118 10.87 4.05 -3.18
N GLN A 119 11.35 3.83 -1.95
CA GLN A 119 12.76 4.06 -1.60
C GLN A 119 13.69 3.10 -2.34
N GLY A 120 13.33 1.81 -2.42
CA GLY A 120 14.07 0.82 -3.19
C GLY A 120 14.20 1.21 -4.67
N MET A 121 13.10 1.67 -5.28
CA MET A 121 13.10 2.14 -6.67
C MET A 121 14.02 3.35 -6.88
N LYS A 122 14.02 4.32 -5.97
CA LYS A 122 14.94 5.49 -6.05
C LYS A 122 16.41 5.06 -6.05
N VAL A 123 16.77 4.05 -5.28
CA VAL A 123 18.16 3.52 -5.25
C VAL A 123 18.50 2.86 -6.58
N VAL A 124 17.57 2.09 -7.17
CA VAL A 124 17.75 1.47 -8.48
C VAL A 124 17.91 2.53 -9.57
N GLU A 125 17.02 3.53 -9.62
CA GLU A 125 17.07 4.65 -10.56
C GLU A 125 18.38 5.42 -10.46
N PHE A 126 18.82 5.74 -9.23
CA PHE A 126 20.09 6.40 -8.98
C PHE A 126 21.27 5.55 -9.50
N THR A 127 21.28 4.26 -9.21
CA THR A 127 22.35 3.34 -9.63
C THR A 127 22.41 3.22 -11.15
N VAL A 128 21.26 3.08 -11.82
CA VAL A 128 21.17 3.05 -13.29
C VAL A 128 21.61 4.39 -13.88
N GLY A 129 21.18 5.50 -13.28
CA GLY A 129 21.61 6.85 -13.67
C GLY A 129 23.13 7.01 -13.60
N MET A 130 23.76 6.55 -12.52
CA MET A 130 25.22 6.56 -12.39
C MET A 130 25.90 5.74 -13.48
N LEU A 131 25.47 4.49 -13.72
CA LEU A 131 26.08 3.60 -14.72
C LEU A 131 25.94 4.16 -16.14
N THR A 132 24.79 4.77 -16.47
CA THR A 132 24.52 5.32 -17.81
C THR A 132 25.18 6.68 -18.07
N HIS A 133 25.50 7.46 -17.02
CA HIS A 133 26.20 8.74 -17.15
C HIS A 133 27.71 8.62 -17.35
N GLN A 134 28.31 7.42 -17.22
CA GLN A 134 29.77 7.24 -17.35
C GLN A 134 30.29 7.21 -18.80
N GLU A 135 29.45 7.27 -19.83
CA GLU A 135 29.91 7.16 -21.22
C GLU A 135 30.42 8.47 -21.88
N LYS A 136 30.42 9.62 -21.20
CA LYS A 136 30.82 10.91 -21.81
C LYS A 136 32.18 11.49 -21.43
N ASN A 137 33.04 10.74 -20.73
CA ASN A 137 34.39 11.22 -20.41
C ASN A 137 35.47 10.20 -20.78
N VAL A 138 35.70 10.01 -22.08
CA VAL A 138 36.94 9.41 -22.58
C VAL A 138 37.75 10.51 -23.24
N TYR A 139 38.82 10.92 -22.56
CA TYR A 139 39.89 11.82 -22.99
C TYR A 139 39.95 12.04 -24.51
N ALA A 140 39.48 13.21 -24.96
CA ALA A 140 39.84 13.73 -26.26
C ALA A 140 41.36 13.97 -26.25
N ARG A 141 42.08 13.03 -26.85
CA ARG A 141 43.52 13.11 -27.13
C ARG A 141 43.79 14.48 -27.79
N PRO A 142 44.58 15.38 -27.19
CA PRO A 142 44.90 16.64 -27.84
C PRO A 142 45.89 16.32 -28.96
N SER A 143 45.37 16.18 -30.17
CA SER A 143 46.19 16.22 -31.37
C SER A 143 46.86 17.59 -31.40
N LYS A 144 48.18 17.59 -31.17
CA LYS A 144 49.06 18.73 -31.45
C LYS A 144 48.68 19.37 -32.78
N LYS A 145 48.14 20.57 -32.72
CA LYS A 145 48.25 21.55 -33.79
C LYS A 145 48.50 22.89 -33.13
N ASP A 146 49.76 23.30 -33.19
CA ASP A 146 50.17 24.68 -32.97
C ASP A 146 49.31 25.58 -33.88
N ASN A 147 48.51 26.45 -33.28
CA ASN A 147 48.50 27.87 -33.62
C ASN A 147 47.61 28.67 -32.65
N GLU A 148 48.29 29.56 -31.92
CA GLU A 148 47.91 30.92 -31.54
C GLU A 148 46.41 31.29 -31.49
N GLY A 149 45.95 31.65 -30.29
CA GLY A 149 44.64 32.27 -30.11
C GLY A 149 44.21 32.33 -28.65
N ASN A 150 44.91 33.13 -27.86
CA ASN A 150 44.65 33.44 -26.46
C ASN A 150 43.16 33.74 -26.18
N GLN A 151 42.42 32.81 -25.55
CA GLN A 151 41.20 33.14 -24.80
C GLN A 151 41.12 32.28 -23.52
N ASN A 152 41.35 32.96 -22.41
CA ASN A 152 41.22 32.51 -21.03
C ASN A 152 39.92 31.75 -20.76
N LEU A 153 40.04 30.57 -20.15
CA LEU A 153 39.00 30.01 -19.29
C LEU A 153 39.65 29.55 -17.97
N HIS A 154 39.90 30.51 -17.09
CA HIS A 154 40.13 30.27 -15.67
C HIS A 154 38.83 29.75 -15.05
N LEU A 155 38.70 28.44 -14.89
CA LEU A 155 37.57 27.80 -14.18
C LEU A 155 37.97 27.20 -12.82
N LEU A 156 39.24 27.33 -12.42
CA LEU A 156 39.78 26.68 -11.22
C LEU A 156 40.09 27.64 -10.06
N ASP A 157 39.56 28.87 -10.07
CA ASP A 157 39.78 29.80 -8.96
C ASP A 157 38.47 30.42 -8.46
N ARG A 158 37.78 29.69 -7.59
CA ARG A 158 37.01 30.30 -6.51
C ARG A 158 36.94 29.35 -5.33
N ARG A 159 38.04 29.32 -4.57
CA ARG A 159 38.03 28.95 -3.15
C ARG A 159 37.76 30.22 -2.33
N ILE A 160 36.88 30.07 -1.35
CA ILE A 160 36.49 31.01 -0.26
C ILE A 160 35.41 32.03 -0.65
#